data_AF-A0A2N2BJ92-F1
#
_entry.id   AF-A0A2N2BJ92-F1
#
_cell.length_a   1.000
_cell.length_b   1.000
_cell.length_c   1.000
_cell.angle_alpha   90.00
_cell.angle_beta   90.00
_cell.angle_gamma   90.00
#
_symmetry.space_group_name_H-M   'P 1'
#
loop_
_entity.id
_entity.type
_entity.pdbx_description
1 polymer ?
#
loop_
_entity_poly.entity_id
_entity_poly.type
_entity_poly.pdbx_seq_one_letter_code
_entity_poly.pdbx_strand_id
1 'polypeptide(L)'
;MIKAYKSGFIKMNDESAKRKGNYLVIEMTVKSLSFIHLIIISQDGLVFAEAIDSMTEITGYHRYSTTSSTYIGAGELIPLNTQDKNGMIEGLTIQLGFNYHLTAQAFGEGLLRLSGQL
;
A
#
# COMPACT_ATOMS: atom_id res chain seq x y z
N MET A 1 -14.05 -0.09 0.05
CA MET A 1 -13.53 1.09 -0.66
C MET A 1 -12.04 0.89 -0.85
N ILE A 2 -11.52 1.09 -2.07
CA ILE A 2 -10.10 0.96 -2.35
C ILE A 2 -9.55 2.34 -2.72
N LYS A 3 -8.51 2.77 -2.00
CA LYS A 3 -7.71 3.95 -2.30
C LYS A 3 -6.31 3.48 -2.69
N ALA A 4 -5.66 4.21 -3.59
CA ALA A 4 -4.30 3.92 -3.98
C ALA A 4 -3.51 5.22 -4.13
N TYR A 5 -2.22 5.16 -3.80
CA TYR A 5 -1.32 6.29 -3.83
C TYR A 5 0.01 5.89 -4.44
N LYS A 6 0.61 6.80 -5.19
CA LYS A 6 2.06 6.82 -5.39
C LYS A 6 2.69 7.40 -4.14
N SER A 7 3.73 6.75 -3.61
CA SER A 7 4.53 7.26 -2.50
C SER A 7 6.00 7.36 -2.89
N GLY A 8 6.65 8.47 -2.49
CA GLY A 8 8.07 8.71 -2.72
C GLY A 8 8.99 8.10 -1.66
N PHE A 9 8.43 7.73 -0.49
CA PHE A 9 9.18 7.01 0.53
C PHE A 9 8.28 6.21 1.47
N ILE A 10 8.83 5.11 1.99
CA ILE A 10 8.26 4.35 3.10
C ILE A 10 9.20 4.42 4.30
N LYS A 11 8.63 4.46 5.51
CA LYS A 11 9.35 4.34 6.78
C LYS A 11 8.73 3.19 7.58
N MET A 12 9.52 2.25 8.05
CA MET A 12 9.07 1.15 8.92
C MET A 12 9.85 1.20 10.25
N ASN A 13 9.15 1.14 11.38
CA ASN A 13 9.75 1.13 12.73
C ASN A 13 10.77 2.27 13.00
N ASP A 14 11.70 2.01 13.93
CA ASP A 14 12.78 2.91 14.39
C ASP A 14 14.05 2.80 13.52
N GLU A 15 13.92 2.40 12.25
CA GLU A 15 14.97 2.70 11.29
C GLU A 15 14.96 4.21 11.07
N SER A 16 15.98 4.86 11.59
CA SER A 16 16.23 6.30 11.48
C SER A 16 16.20 6.82 10.03
N ALA A 17 16.31 5.94 9.02
CA ALA A 17 16.31 6.27 7.60
C ALA A 17 14.99 5.94 6.89
N LYS A 18 14.46 6.92 6.14
CA LYS A 18 13.36 6.72 5.18
C LYS A 18 13.88 5.93 3.97
N ARG A 19 13.15 4.89 3.53
CA ARG A 19 13.44 4.20 2.26
C ARG A 19 12.82 4.99 1.11
N LYS A 20 13.64 5.77 0.41
CA LYS A 20 13.21 6.53 -0.77
C LYS A 20 13.03 5.59 -1.97
N GLY A 21 12.03 5.86 -2.80
CA GLY A 21 11.73 5.05 -3.97
C GLY A 21 10.39 5.44 -4.60
N ASN A 22 9.90 4.60 -5.50
CA ASN A 22 8.53 4.68 -5.98
C ASN A 22 7.76 3.49 -5.42
N TYR A 23 6.69 3.77 -4.70
CA TYR A 23 5.84 2.75 -4.10
C TYR A 23 4.39 2.94 -4.53
N LEU A 24 3.72 1.83 -4.76
CA LEU A 24 2.27 1.74 -4.81
C LEU A 24 1.76 1.39 -3.42
N VAL A 25 1.00 2.30 -2.82
CA VAL A 25 0.33 2.09 -1.53
C VAL A 25 -1.15 1.89 -1.79
N ILE A 26 -1.69 0.73 -1.42
CA ILE A 26 -3.10 0.38 -1.59
C ILE A 26 -3.73 0.22 -0.22
N GLU A 27 -4.82 0.95 0.01
CA GLU A 27 -5.63 0.88 1.21
C GLU A 27 -6.99 0.31 0.84
N MET A 28 -7.35 -0.82 1.44
CA MET A 28 -8.65 -1.44 1.24
C MET A 28 -9.42 -1.46 2.56
N THR A 29 -10.51 -0.69 2.61
CA THR A 29 -11.43 -0.66 3.75
C THR A 29 -12.69 -1.45 3.41
N VAL A 30 -13.03 -2.46 4.21
CA VAL A 30 -14.28 -3.20 4.07
C VAL A 30 -15.26 -2.66 5.11
N LYS A 31 -16.49 -2.29 4.70
CA LYS A 31 -17.46 -1.63 5.59
C LYS A 31 -17.82 -2.46 6.84
N SER A 32 -17.74 -3.78 6.75
CA SER A 32 -18.04 -4.70 7.86
C SER A 32 -16.86 -4.96 8.79
N LEU A 33 -15.66 -4.44 8.48
CA LEU A 33 -14.42 -4.68 9.23
C LEU A 33 -13.94 -3.38 9.87
N SER A 34 -13.38 -3.47 11.07
CA SER A 34 -12.88 -2.34 11.84
C SER A 34 -11.43 -1.96 11.52
N PHE A 35 -10.85 -2.55 10.47
CA PHE A 35 -9.45 -2.37 10.11
C PHE A 35 -9.29 -2.03 8.62
N ILE A 36 -8.13 -1.49 8.26
CA ILE A 36 -7.74 -1.23 6.87
C ILE A 36 -6.75 -2.33 6.46
N HIS A 37 -6.94 -2.92 5.29
CA HIS A 37 -5.89 -3.72 4.68
C HIS A 37 -4.92 -2.80 3.95
N LEU A 38 -3.65 -2.83 4.34
CA LEU A 38 -2.59 -2.07 3.70
C LEU A 38 -1.72 -3.01 2.88
N ILE A 39 -1.52 -2.70 1.60
CA ILE A 39 -0.54 -3.38 0.74
C ILE A 39 0.39 -2.32 0.16
N ILE A 40 1.70 -2.53 0.29
CA ILE A 40 2.74 -1.66 -0.25
C ILE A 40 3.59 -2.48 -1.22
N ILE A 41 3.70 -2.00 -2.46
CA ILE A 41 4.42 -2.65 -3.55
C ILE A 41 5.49 -1.69 -4.08
N SER A 42 6.68 -2.21 -4.36
CA SER A 42 7.75 -1.52 -5.10
C SER A 42 7.91 -2.15 -6.48
N GLN A 43 8.78 -1.59 -7.31
CA GLN A 43 9.12 -2.18 -8.61
C GLN A 43 9.71 -3.60 -8.49
N ASP A 44 10.32 -3.91 -7.35
CA ASP A 44 10.97 -5.20 -7.09
C ASP A 44 10.00 -6.25 -6.51
N GLY A 45 8.78 -5.85 -6.12
CA GLY A 45 7.78 -6.75 -5.54
C GLY A 45 7.15 -6.22 -4.26
N LEU A 46 6.54 -7.13 -3.49
CA LEU A 46 5.82 -6.84 -2.26
C LEU A 46 6.77 -6.31 -1.18
N VAL A 47 6.42 -5.15 -0.59
CA VAL A 47 7.19 -4.53 0.51
C VAL A 47 6.51 -4.82 1.84
N PHE A 48 5.18 -4.71 1.89
CA PHE A 48 4.41 -4.86 3.12
C PHE A 48 2.96 -5.24 2.81
N ALA A 49 2.37 -6.12 3.63
CA ALA A 49 0.94 -6.40 3.58
C ALA A 49 0.43 -6.84 4.95
N GLU A 50 -0.37 -6.00 5.63
CA GLU A 50 -1.01 -6.32 6.91
C GLU A 50 -2.35 -5.58 7.09
N ALA A 51 -3.17 -6.12 7.99
CA ALA A 51 -4.30 -5.39 8.55
C ALA A 51 -3.78 -4.37 9.59
N ILE A 52 -4.22 -3.13 9.46
CA ILE A 52 -3.84 -2.01 10.32
C ILE A 52 -5.10 -1.48 11.03
N ASP A 53 -4.97 -1.19 12.32
CA ASP A 53 -6.09 -0.76 13.17
C ASP A 53 -6.44 0.71 12.96
N SER A 54 -5.45 1.51 12.62
CA SER A 54 -5.62 2.94 12.46
C SER A 54 -4.65 3.54 11.45
N MET A 55 -5.11 4.62 10.85
CA MET A 55 -4.35 5.46 9.94
C MET A 55 -4.55 6.92 10.36
N THR A 56 -3.45 7.66 10.50
CA THR A 56 -3.46 9.10 10.70
C THR A 56 -2.99 9.78 9.42
N GLU A 57 -3.85 10.61 8.85
CA GLU A 57 -3.56 11.39 7.66
C GLU A 57 -2.96 12.74 8.07
N ILE A 58 -1.79 13.03 7.51
CA ILE A 58 -1.14 14.34 7.51
C ILE A 58 -0.96 14.70 6.03
N THR A 59 -1.04 15.97 5.65
CA THR A 59 -0.97 16.36 4.24
C THR A 59 0.24 15.72 3.52
N GLY A 60 -0.03 14.85 2.53
CA GLY A 60 0.99 14.13 1.77
C GLY A 60 1.69 12.99 2.51
N TYR A 61 1.19 12.56 3.68
CA TYR A 61 1.78 11.53 4.53
C TYR A 61 0.73 10.73 5.32
N HIS A 62 0.76 9.41 5.20
CA HIS A 62 -0.06 8.53 6.02
C HIS A 62 0.82 7.79 7.02
N ARG A 63 0.41 7.82 8.30
CA ARG A 63 0.97 6.97 9.35
C ARG A 63 0.00 5.87 9.71
N TYR A 64 0.44 4.64 9.57
CA TYR A 64 -0.29 3.44 9.90
C TYR A 64 0.23 2.84 11.20
N SER A 65 -0.69 2.32 12.02
CA SER A 65 -0.36 1.56 13.23
C SER A 65 -0.95 0.16 13.12
N THR A 66 -0.13 -0.85 13.33
CA THR A 66 -0.57 -2.26 13.38
C THR A 66 -1.00 -2.66 14.79
N THR A 67 -1.72 -3.77 14.90
CA THR A 67 -2.06 -4.44 16.17
C THR A 67 -0.81 -4.84 16.98
N SER A 68 0.34 -5.01 16.31
CA SER A 68 1.63 -5.42 16.88
C SER A 68 2.54 -4.25 17.26
N SER A 69 2.03 -3.00 17.26
CA SER A 69 2.81 -1.77 17.52
C SER A 69 3.90 -1.46 16.49
N THR A 70 3.82 -2.06 15.29
CA THR A 70 4.65 -1.67 14.14
C THR A 70 4.10 -0.37 13.56
N TYR A 71 4.99 0.59 13.30
CA TYR A 71 4.62 1.84 12.64
C TYR A 71 5.12 1.86 11.21
N ILE A 72 4.22 2.26 10.32
CA ILE A 72 4.54 2.45 8.90
C ILE A 72 4.16 3.84 8.49
N GLY A 73 5.09 4.58 7.91
CA GLY A 73 4.86 5.87 7.29
C GLY A 73 4.99 5.77 5.79
N ALA A 74 4.02 6.28 5.04
CA ALA A 74 4.13 6.49 3.60
C ALA A 74 4.01 7.98 3.32
N GLY A 75 4.98 8.57 2.61
CA GLY A 75 5.00 10.01 2.36
C GLY A 75 5.20 10.38 0.91
N GLU A 76 5.09 11.69 0.64
CA GLU A 76 5.01 12.24 -0.72
C GLU A 76 3.86 11.57 -1.49
N LEU A 77 2.71 11.44 -0.82
CA LEU A 77 1.55 10.74 -1.33
C LEU A 77 0.87 11.53 -2.44
N ILE A 78 0.74 10.91 -3.60
CA ILE A 78 -0.04 11.42 -4.74
C ILE A 78 -1.16 10.41 -4.99
N PRO A 79 -2.45 10.81 -4.89
CA PRO A 79 -3.56 9.90 -5.11
C PRO A 79 -3.58 9.40 -6.56
N LEU A 80 -3.86 8.11 -6.71
CA LEU A 80 -4.03 7.45 -8.00
C LEU A 80 -5.51 7.24 -8.29
N ASN A 81 -5.87 7.22 -9.57
CA ASN A 81 -7.23 6.92 -9.97
C ASN A 81 -7.49 5.42 -9.86
N THR A 82 -8.38 5.02 -8.94
CA THR A 82 -8.79 3.62 -8.73
C THR A 82 -10.07 3.23 -9.48
N GLN A 83 -10.67 4.16 -10.23
CA GLN A 83 -11.93 3.95 -10.97
C GLN A 83 -11.72 3.71 -12.47
N ASP A 84 -10.49 3.43 -12.90
CA ASP A 84 -10.17 3.24 -14.31
C ASP A 84 -10.86 1.99 -14.90
N LYS A 85 -11.20 2.06 -16.19
CA LYS A 85 -11.97 1.04 -16.93
C LYS A 85 -11.16 -0.23 -17.24
N ASN A 86 -9.83 -0.17 -17.21
CA ASN A 86 -8.94 -1.28 -17.56
C ASN A 86 -8.74 -2.29 -16.41
N GLY A 87 -9.59 -2.27 -15.39
CA GLY A 87 -9.35 -3.04 -14.16
C GLY A 87 -8.34 -2.34 -13.26
N MET A 88 -8.55 -2.47 -11.94
CA MET A 88 -7.87 -1.62 -10.96
C MET A 88 -6.35 -1.76 -10.98
N ILE A 89 -5.80 -2.98 -10.93
CA ILE A 89 -4.34 -3.19 -10.85
C ILE A 89 -3.65 -2.77 -12.15
N GLU A 90 -4.22 -3.11 -13.31
CA GLU A 90 -3.68 -2.68 -14.60
C GLU A 90 -3.66 -1.15 -14.72
N GLY A 91 -4.77 -0.48 -14.40
CA GLY A 91 -4.85 0.98 -14.40
C GLY A 91 -3.86 1.64 -13.44
N LEU A 92 -3.64 1.08 -12.25
CA LEU A 92 -2.65 1.57 -11.29
C LEU A 92 -1.21 1.37 -11.79
N THR A 93 -0.92 0.25 -12.44
CA THR A 93 0.42 -0.03 -12.99
C THR A 93 0.80 0.92 -14.11
N ILE A 94 -0.16 1.26 -14.98
CA ILE A 94 0.04 2.23 -16.07
C ILE A 94 0.34 3.61 -15.50
N GLN A 95 -0.43 4.07 -14.52
CA GLN A 95 -0.23 5.38 -13.88
C GLN A 95 1.14 5.51 -13.20
N LEU A 96 1.70 4.39 -12.72
CA LEU A 96 2.99 4.35 -12.04
C LEU A 96 4.17 4.02 -12.96
N GLY A 97 3.93 3.53 -14.18
CA GLY A 97 4.97 2.98 -15.05
C GLY A 97 5.61 1.71 -14.48
N PHE A 98 4.87 0.93 -13.70
CA PHE A 98 5.34 -0.34 -13.16
C PHE A 98 5.11 -1.49 -14.15
N ASN A 99 5.87 -2.58 -14.01
CA ASN A 99 5.56 -3.80 -14.73
C ASN A 99 4.26 -4.42 -14.19
N TYR A 100 3.28 -4.63 -15.07
CA TYR A 100 1.98 -5.18 -14.70
C TYR A 100 2.09 -6.57 -14.06
N HIS A 101 2.87 -7.48 -14.63
CA HIS A 101 2.93 -8.87 -14.17
C HIS A 101 3.55 -8.95 -12.77
N LEU A 102 4.65 -8.23 -12.53
CA LEU A 102 5.28 -8.15 -11.20
C LEU A 102 4.35 -7.52 -10.16
N THR A 103 3.65 -6.45 -10.53
CA THR A 103 2.73 -5.78 -9.61
C THR A 103 1.52 -6.64 -9.29
N ALA A 104 0.96 -7.34 -10.28
CA ALA A 104 -0.15 -8.27 -10.08
C ALA A 104 0.24 -9.45 -9.18
N GLN A 105 1.45 -10.00 -9.37
CA GLN A 105 1.99 -11.05 -8.50
C GLN A 105 2.17 -10.54 -7.07
N ALA A 106 2.82 -9.39 -6.86
CA ALA A 106 3.02 -8.80 -5.55
C ALA A 106 1.70 -8.46 -4.85
N PHE A 107 0.70 -7.99 -5.61
CA PHE A 107 -0.63 -7.73 -5.09
C PHE A 107 -1.32 -9.03 -4.65
N GLY A 108 -1.26 -10.08 -5.47
CA GLY A 108 -1.79 -11.40 -5.12
C GLY A 108 -1.13 -11.99 -3.86
N GLU A 109 0.20 -11.89 -3.75
CA GLU A 109 0.94 -12.28 -2.55
C GLU A 109 0.50 -11.49 -1.32
N GLY A 110 0.30 -10.17 -1.47
CA GLY A 110 -0.23 -9.33 -0.41
C GLY A 110 -1.62 -9.76 0.05
N LEU A 111 -2.52 -10.11 -0.87
CA LEU A 111 -3.85 -10.64 -0.54
C LEU A 111 -3.79 -11.98 0.21
N LEU A 112 -2.90 -12.89 -0.19
CA LEU A 112 -2.70 -14.18 0.48
C LEU A 112 -2.13 -14.01 1.89
N ARG A 113 -1.23 -13.05 2.10
CA ARG A 113 -0.71 -12.74 3.43
C ARG A 113 -1.80 -12.18 4.34
N LEU A 114 -2.67 -11.32 3.81
CA LEU A 114 -3.81 -10.77 4.54
C LEU A 114 -4.87 -11.82 4.91
N SER A 115 -5.00 -12.90 4.13
CA SER A 115 -5.94 -13.98 4.41
C SER A 115 -5.40 -15.02 5.41
N GLY A 116 -4.14 -14.88 5.87
CA GLY A 116 -3.48 -15.86 6.74
C GLY A 116 -3.11 -17.16 6.04
N GLN A 117 -3.00 -17.14 4.70
CA GLN A 117 -2.63 -18.29 3.88
C GLN A 117 -1.12 -18.34 3.57
N LEU A 118 -0.34 -17.38 4.08
CA LEU A 118 1.12 -17.27 4.01
C LEU A 118 1.69 -16.80 5.35
#